data_AF-A0A7V1MDP3-F1
#
_entry.id   AF-A0A7V1MDP3-F1
#
_cell.length_a   1.000
_cell.length_b   1.000
_cell.length_c   1.000
_cell.angle_alpha   90.00
_cell.angle_beta   90.00
_cell.angle_gamma   90.00
#
_symmetry.space_group_name_H-M   'P 1'
#
loop_
_entity.id
_entity.type
_entity.pdbx_description
1 polymer ?
#
loop_
_entity_poly.entity_id
_entity_poly.type
_entity_poly.pdbx_seq_one_letter_code
_entity_poly.pdbx_strand_id
1 'polypeptide(L)' 'MNNDQLRQALAECSGRRDVQFCFTGVADAAALLTIHAAMIIPDEEDHLIKLTDGRSEYIIDAERVAWLRIGAEHEALTH' A
#
# COMPACT_ATOMS: atom_id res chain seq x y z
N MET A 1 4.29 -0.02 12.76
CA MET A 1 4.84 -1.22 12.06
C MET A 1 6.22 -0.85 11.56
N ASN A 2 7.15 -1.79 11.31
CA ASN A 2 8.42 -1.42 10.64
C ASN A 2 8.37 -1.67 9.11
N ASN A 3 9.36 -1.15 8.38
CA ASN A 3 9.42 -1.28 6.92
C ASN A 3 9.42 -2.74 6.47
N ASP A 4 10.19 -3.62 7.11
CA ASP A 4 10.29 -5.04 6.72
C ASP A 4 8.94 -5.76 6.85
N GLN A 5 8.24 -5.56 7.97
CA GLN A 5 6.91 -6.11 8.21
C GLN A 5 5.90 -5.62 7.19
N LEU A 6 5.94 -4.31 6.87
CA LEU A 6 5.03 -3.73 5.90
C LEU A 6 5.32 -4.24 4.48
N ARG A 7 6.59 -4.30 4.09
CA ARG A 7 7.01 -4.86 2.79
C ARG A 7 6.59 -6.31 2.65
N GLN A 8 6.76 -7.11 3.71
CA GLN A 8 6.33 -8.51 3.73
C GLN A 8 4.82 -8.64 3.58
N ALA A 9 4.04 -7.83 4.30
CA ALA A 9 2.58 -7.85 4.21
C ALA A 9 2.07 -7.50 2.80
N LEU A 10 2.79 -6.61 2.10
CA LEU A 10 2.43 -6.15 0.76
C LEU A 10 3.03 -7.00 -0.37
N ALA A 11 3.87 -7.99 -0.08
CA ALA A 11 4.62 -8.73 -1.10
C ALA A 11 3.75 -9.43 -2.16
N GLU A 12 2.51 -9.77 -1.81
CA GLU A 12 1.54 -10.41 -2.74
C GLU A 12 0.72 -9.39 -3.56
N CYS A 13 0.88 -8.09 -3.30
CA CYS A 13 0.17 -7.04 -4.04
C CYS A 13 0.75 -6.94 -5.46
N SER A 14 0.01 -7.53 -6.41
CA SER A 14 0.41 -7.77 -7.80
C SER A 14 -0.56 -7.15 -8.80
N GLY A 15 -1.34 -6.15 -8.39
CA GLY A 15 -2.31 -5.48 -9.27
C GLY A 15 -3.70 -6.10 -9.26
N ARG A 16 -3.94 -7.08 -8.38
CA ARG A 16 -5.21 -7.82 -8.28
C ARG A 16 -5.91 -7.65 -6.94
N ARG A 17 -5.39 -6.77 -6.09
CA ARG A 17 -5.89 -6.56 -4.72
C ARG A 17 -5.91 -5.08 -4.41
N ASP A 18 -6.95 -4.65 -3.72
CA ASP A 18 -7.02 -3.31 -3.17
C ASP A 18 -6.33 -3.30 -1.80
N VAL A 19 -5.63 -2.21 -1.50
CA VAL A 19 -5.04 -2.00 -0.17
C VAL A 19 -5.62 -0.73 0.42
N GLN A 20 -6.12 -0.82 1.64
CA GLN A 20 -6.52 0.35 2.43
C GLN A 20 -5.59 0.50 3.63
N PHE A 21 -4.99 1.67 3.78
CA PHE A 21 -4.17 2.06 4.91
C PHE A 21 -4.96 2.93 5.86
N CYS A 22 -4.66 2.80 7.15
CA CYS A 22 -5.04 3.74 8.18
C CYS A 22 -3.80 4.29 8.88
N PHE A 23 -3.68 5.61 8.92
CA PHE A 23 -2.53 6.32 9.50
C PHE A 23 -2.85 6.88 10.88
N THR A 24 -1.85 6.87 11.75
CA THR A 24 -1.86 7.54 13.05
C THR A 24 -1.41 9.00 12.91
N GLY A 25 -1.89 9.87 13.81
CA GLY A 25 -1.46 11.28 13.85
C GLY A 25 -1.97 12.15 12.70
N VAL A 26 -3.00 11.70 11.98
CA VAL A 26 -3.69 12.42 10.90
C VAL A 26 -5.15 12.62 11.30
N ALA A 27 -5.75 13.76 10.96
CA ALA A 27 -7.16 14.04 11.24
C ALA A 27 -8.08 13.05 10.50
N ASP A 28 -9.17 12.62 11.15
CA ASP A 28 -9.99 11.45 10.78
C ASP A 28 -10.26 11.27 9.28
N ALA A 29 -10.78 12.29 8.60
CA ALA A 29 -11.14 12.17 7.18
C ALA A 29 -9.95 11.95 6.24
N ALA A 30 -8.73 12.31 6.65
CA ALA A 30 -7.50 12.14 5.89
C ALA A 30 -6.65 10.95 6.37
N ALA A 31 -7.09 10.22 7.40
CA ALA A 31 -6.34 9.10 7.95
C ALA A 31 -6.41 7.84 7.08
N LEU A 32 -7.29 7.78 6.08
CA LEU A 32 -7.47 6.61 5.21
C LEU A 32 -6.96 6.87 3.80
N LEU A 33 -6.18 5.93 3.27
CA LEU A 33 -5.76 5.86 1.86
C LEU A 33 -6.20 4.53 1.29
N THR A 34 -6.90 4.54 0.16
CA THR A 34 -7.22 3.31 -0.60
C THR A 34 -6.48 3.35 -1.92
N ILE A 35 -5.72 2.30 -2.20
CA ILE A 35 -5.01 2.08 -3.46
C ILE A 35 -5.68 0.90 -4.15
N HIS A 36 -6.29 1.15 -5.31
CA HIS A 36 -6.95 0.12 -6.10
C HIS A 36 -5.95 -0.61 -6.97
N ALA A 37 -6.17 -1.92 -7.20
CA ALA A 37 -5.26 -2.76 -7.98
C ALA A 37 -3.78 -2.51 -7.59
N ALA A 38 -3.51 -2.55 -6.28
CA ALA A 38 -2.22 -2.17 -5.72
C ALA A 38 -1.11 -3.14 -6.14
N MET A 39 0.02 -2.57 -6.52
CA MET A 39 1.26 -3.26 -6.84
C MET A 39 2.36 -2.76 -5.91
N ILE A 40 3.09 -3.68 -5.28
CA ILE A 40 4.31 -3.33 -4.55
C ILE A 40 5.42 -3.00 -5.56
N ILE A 41 6.05 -1.85 -5.41
CA ILE A 41 7.27 -1.53 -6.17
C ILE A 41 8.45 -2.21 -5.47
N PRO A 42 9.38 -2.86 -6.22
CA PRO A 42 10.58 -3.47 -5.65
C PRO A 42 11.37 -2.51 -4.76
N ASP A 43 12.20 -3.05 -3.88
CA ASP A 43 13.10 -2.22 -3.07
C ASP A 43 14.07 -1.47 -3.99
N GLU A 44 14.17 -0.16 -3.79
CA GLU A 44 15.05 0.75 -4.51
C GLU A 44 16.10 1.33 -3.55
N GLU A 45 17.04 2.13 -4.05
CA GLU A 45 18.17 2.66 -3.24
C GLU A 45 17.73 3.51 -2.03
N ASP A 46 16.53 4.09 -2.06
CA ASP A 46 15.98 4.87 -0.94
C ASP A 46 15.34 4.01 0.16
N HIS A 47 15.21 2.70 -0.07
CA HIS A 47 14.57 1.73 0.82
C HIS A 47 13.15 2.12 1.29
N LEU A 48 12.46 2.99 0.54
CA LEU A 48 11.10 3.41 0.86
C LEU A 48 10.08 2.32 0.45
N ILE A 49 8.96 2.28 1.17
CA ILE A 49 7.82 1.44 0.79
C ILE A 49 6.99 2.23 -0.22
N LYS A 50 6.95 1.72 -1.46
CA LYS A 50 6.22 2.35 -2.56
C LYS A 50 5.21 1.37 -3.13
N LEU A 51 3.98 1.84 -3.32
CA LEU A 51 2.96 1.13 -4.09
C LEU A 51 2.59 1.93 -5.33
N THR A 52 2.03 1.25 -6.31
CA THR A 52 1.40 1.90 -7.47
C THR A 52 0.06 1.25 -7.80
N ASP A 53 -0.84 2.05 -8.36
CA ASP A 53 -2.08 1.62 -9.02
C ASP A 53 -1.94 1.61 -10.56
N GLY A 54 -0.71 1.76 -11.07
CA GLY A 54 -0.40 1.92 -12.50
C GLY A 54 -0.55 3.35 -13.03
N ARG A 55 -1.00 4.30 -12.21
CA ARG A 55 -1.17 5.72 -12.58
C ARG A 55 -0.40 6.66 -11.66
N SER A 56 -0.20 6.28 -10.41
CA SER A 56 0.47 7.06 -9.37
C SER A 56 1.35 6.16 -8.53
N GLU A 57 2.38 6.76 -7.93
CA GLU A 57 3.21 6.14 -6.91
C GLU A 57 2.84 6.71 -5.53
N TYR A 58 2.72 5.81 -4.56
CA TYR A 58 2.33 6.11 -3.20
C TYR A 58 3.47 5.70 -2.28
N ILE A 59 4.13 6.69 -1.65
CA ILE A 59 5.18 6.46 -0.66
C ILE A 59 4.52 6.34 0.72
N ILE A 60 4.77 5.22 1.41
CA ILE A 60 4.12 4.90 2.69
C ILE A 60 5.13 4.98 3.83
N ASP A 61 4.85 5.84 4.80
CA ASP A 61 5.56 5.88 6.08
C ASP A 61 5.06 4.72 6.98
N ALA A 62 5.85 3.64 7.07
CA ALA A 62 5.48 2.44 7.82
C ALA A 62 5.31 2.70 9.33
N GLU A 63 6.04 3.67 9.89
CA GLU A 63 5.97 3.98 11.31
C GLU A 63 4.60 4.56 11.69
N ARG A 64 3.95 5.26 10.75
CA ARG A 64 2.64 5.87 10.95
C ARG A 64 1.46 4.98 10.62
N VAL A 65 1.66 3.81 10.01
CA VAL A 65 0.56 2.88 9.72
C VAL A 65 0.06 2.23 11.01
N ALA A 66 -1.20 2.51 11.37
CA ALA A 66 -1.91 1.86 12.47
C ALA A 66 -2.29 0.42 12.09
N TRP A 67 -2.91 0.27 10.93
CA TRP A 67 -3.35 -1.00 10.36
C TRP A 67 -3.51 -0.85 8.84
N LEU A 68 -3.56 -1.98 8.14
CA LEU A 68 -3.98 -2.05 6.74
C LEU A 68 -4.98 -3.18 6.52
N ARG A 69 -5.80 -3.05 5.49
CA ARG A 69 -6.66 -4.09 4.95
C ARG A 69 -6.18 -4.43 3.54
N ILE A 70 -5.92 -5.71 3.30
CA ILE A 70 -5.66 -6.25 1.97
C ILE A 70 -6.94 -6.93 1.49
N GLY A 71 -7.48 -6.48 0.36
CA GLY A 71 -8.69 -7.02 -0.23
C GLY A 71 -8.52 -8.42 -0.80
N ALA A 72 -9.64 -9.08 -1.09
CA ALA A 72 -9.64 -10.32 -1.87
C ALA A 72 -9.08 -10.08 -3.27
N GLU A 73 -8.56 -11.13 -3.90
CA GLU A 73 -8.16 -11.05 -5.30
C GLU A 73 -9.38 -10.78 -6.19
N HIS A 74 -9.20 -9.92 -7.19
CA HIS A 74 -10.15 -9.65 -8.26
C HIS A 74 -9.45 -9.77 -9.62
N GLU A 75 -10.24 -9.93 -10.69
CA GLU A 75 -9.69 -9.88 -12.05
C GLU A 75 -8.97 -8.56 -12.26
N ALA A 76 -7.75 -8.62 -12.80
CA ALA A 76 -6.98 -7.43 -13.12
C ALA A 76 -7.81 -6.54 -14.06
N LEU A 77 -7.83 -5.23 -13.80
CA LEU A 77 -8.45 -4.26 -14.69
C LEU A 77 -7.73 -4.28 -16.04
N THR A 78 -8.21 -5.10 -16.98
CA THR A 78 -7.81 -5.07 -18.38
C THR A 78 -8.37 -3.80 -19.00
N HIS A 79 -7.51 -2.79 -19.15
CA HIS A 79 -7.78 -1.60 -19.98
C HIS A 79 -7.07 -1.71 -21.31
#